data_AF-A0A254R5W9-F1
#
_entry.id   AF-A0A254R5W9-F1
#
_cell.length_a   1.000
_cell.length_b   1.000
_cell.length_c   1.000
_cell.angle_alpha   90.00
_cell.angle_beta   90.00
_cell.angle_gamma   90.00
#
_symmetry.space_group_name_H-M   'P 1'
#
loop_
_entity.id
_entity.type
_entity.pdbx_description
1 polymer ?
#
loop_
_entity_poly.entity_id
_entity_poly.type
_entity_poly.pdbx_seq_one_letter_code
_entity_poly.pdbx_strand_id
1 'polypeptide(L)' 'MSHAIAPAAPRGILYRLPVLGRIARELYADFEGNVWYLLVILLTLVVLAVKTWGIMALSLIALALVPVMFTVLILITVGK' A
#
# COMPACT_ATOMS: atom_id res chain seq x y z
N MET A 1 13.01 -38.92 14.78
CA MET A 1 12.05 -37.85 15.15
C MET A 1 12.54 -36.57 14.52
N SER A 2 12.21 -36.34 13.26
CA SER A 2 12.77 -35.24 12.45
C SER A 2 12.11 -33.92 12.83
N HIS A 3 12.93 -32.95 13.24
CA HIS A 3 12.50 -31.60 13.60
C HIS A 3 11.88 -30.90 12.38
N ALA A 4 10.57 -30.65 12.41
CA ALA A 4 9.91 -29.74 11.49
C ALA A 4 10.33 -28.31 11.86
N ILE A 5 11.29 -27.75 11.13
CA ILE A 5 11.57 -26.32 11.18
C ILE A 5 10.36 -25.64 10.53
N ALA A 6 9.44 -25.16 11.36
CA ALA A 6 8.34 -24.32 10.89
C ALA A 6 8.95 -23.13 10.13
N PRO A 7 8.52 -22.83 8.90
CA PRO A 7 9.02 -21.67 8.17
C PRO A 7 8.76 -20.43 9.01
N ALA A 8 9.82 -19.65 9.28
CA ALA A 8 9.74 -18.44 10.07
C ALA A 8 8.71 -17.48 9.43
N ALA A 9 7.53 -17.38 10.04
CA ALA A 9 6.48 -16.47 9.59
C ALA A 9 7.07 -15.04 9.53
N PRO A 10 6.95 -14.32 8.39
CA PRO A 10 7.49 -12.96 8.27
C PRO A 10 6.88 -12.05 9.33
N ARG A 11 7.69 -11.64 10.32
CA ARG A 11 7.27 -10.85 11.49
C ARG A 11 7.22 -9.35 11.18
N GLY A 12 6.48 -8.96 10.15
CA GLY A 12 6.25 -7.54 9.82
C GLY A 12 5.00 -7.01 10.51
N ILE A 13 5.04 -5.80 11.08
CA ILE A 13 3.87 -5.12 11.66
C ILE A 13 2.74 -4.93 10.62
N LEU A 14 3.11 -4.87 9.35
CA LEU A 14 2.22 -4.80 8.19
C LEU A 14 1.37 -6.07 8.01
N TYR A 15 1.85 -7.24 8.44
CA TYR A 15 1.10 -8.51 8.39
C TYR A 15 0.07 -8.67 9.54
N ARG A 16 0.08 -7.78 10.54
CA ARG A 16 -0.91 -7.77 11.65
C ARG A 16 -2.18 -6.99 11.33
N LEU A 17 -2.17 -6.18 10.28
CA LEU A 17 -3.34 -5.43 9.85
C LEU A 17 -4.23 -6.36 9.01
N PRO A 18 -5.48 -6.65 9.40
CA PRO A 18 -6.27 -7.71 8.77
C PRO A 18 -6.54 -7.45 7.28
N VAL A 19 -6.63 -6.19 6.88
CA VAL A 19 -6.86 -5.80 5.48
C VAL A 19 -5.52 -5.64 4.74
N LEU A 20 -4.57 -4.90 5.31
CA LEU A 20 -3.29 -4.60 4.66
C LEU A 20 -2.37 -5.83 4.57
N GLY A 21 -2.36 -6.70 5.58
CA GLY A 21 -1.63 -7.96 5.60
C GLY A 21 -2.21 -9.02 4.65
N ARG A 22 -3.51 -8.95 4.36
CA ARG A 22 -4.16 -9.79 3.35
C ARG A 22 -3.79 -9.32 1.95
N ILE A 23 -3.92 -8.02 1.69
CA ILE A 23 -3.51 -7.39 0.43
C ILE A 23 -2.04 -7.64 0.14
N ALA A 24 -1.16 -7.51 1.14
CA ALA A 24 0.25 -7.80 1.00
C ALA A 24 0.47 -9.27 0.57
N ARG A 25 -0.21 -10.22 1.22
CA ARG A 25 -0.11 -11.64 0.89
C ARG A 25 -0.62 -11.96 -0.52
N GLU A 26 -1.73 -11.35 -0.92
CA GLU A 26 -2.29 -11.49 -2.27
C GLU A 26 -1.34 -10.90 -3.33
N LEU A 27 -0.71 -9.77 -3.04
CA LEU A 27 0.27 -9.15 -3.93
C LEU A 27 1.60 -9.92 -4.01
N TYR A 28 2.03 -10.57 -2.91
CA TYR A 28 3.18 -11.48 -2.92
C TYR A 28 2.90 -12.79 -3.68
N ALA A 29 1.65 -13.25 -3.72
CA ALA A 29 1.26 -14.47 -4.41
C ALA A 29 1.26 -14.31 -5.93
N ASP A 30 0.73 -13.19 -6.42
CA ASP A 30 0.77 -12.83 -7.84
C ASP A 30 0.76 -11.29 -7.99
N PHE A 31 1.95 -10.73 -8.21
CA PHE A 31 2.09 -9.27 -8.28
C PHE A 31 1.44 -8.70 -9.54
N GLU A 32 1.63 -9.38 -10.67
CA GLU A 32 1.32 -8.83 -12.00
C GLU A 32 -0.19 -8.84 -12.27
N GLY A 33 -0.91 -9.85 -11.79
CA GLY A 33 -2.37 -9.89 -11.82
C GLY A 33 -3.01 -8.98 -10.77
N ASN A 34 -2.53 -9.03 -9.51
CA ASN A 34 -3.24 -8.41 -8.40
C ASN A 34 -2.98 -6.91 -8.24
N VAL A 35 -1.85 -6.39 -8.74
CA VAL A 35 -1.54 -4.95 -8.67
C VAL A 35 -2.62 -4.11 -9.34
N TRP A 36 -3.13 -4.54 -10.50
CA TRP A 36 -4.17 -3.82 -11.23
C TRP A 36 -5.49 -3.76 -10.45
N TYR A 37 -5.89 -4.86 -9.81
CA TYR A 37 -7.07 -4.87 -8.96
C TYR A 37 -6.93 -3.94 -7.76
N LEU A 38 -5.76 -3.91 -7.12
CA LEU A 38 -5.50 -2.99 -6.01
C LEU A 38 -5.59 -1.52 -6.43
N LEU A 39 -5.02 -1.17 -7.60
CA LEU A 39 -5.11 0.18 -8.14
C LEU A 39 -6.55 0.59 -8.42
N VAL A 40 -7.37 -0.30 -9.00
CA VAL A 40 -8.79 -0.04 -9.27
C VAL A 40 -9.58 0.13 -7.96
N ILE A 41 -9.31 -0.69 -6.94
CA ILE A 41 -9.95 -0.55 -5.63
C ILE A 41 -9.57 0.79 -4.98
N LEU A 42 -8.28 1.15 -5.01
CA LEU A 42 -7.81 2.42 -4.47
C LEU A 42 -8.46 3.62 -5.18
N LEU A 43 -8.51 3.57 -6.52
CA LEU A 43 -9.20 4.59 -7.32
C LEU A 43 -10.68 4.69 -6.94
N THR A 44 -11.35 3.55 -6.77
CA THR A 44 -12.77 3.51 -6.36
C THR A 44 -12.96 4.15 -4.99
N LEU A 45 -12.07 3.89 -4.03
CA LEU A 45 -12.11 4.53 -2.71
C LEU A 45 -11.94 6.05 -2.80
N VAL A 46 -11.07 6.54 -3.70
CA VAL A 46 -10.92 7.99 -3.95
C VAL A 46 -12.22 8.58 -4.51
N VAL A 47 -12.82 7.95 -5.51
CA VAL A 47 -14.10 8.41 -6.08
C VAL A 47 -15.20 8.47 -5.01
N LEU A 48 -15.29 7.44 -4.16
CA LEU A 48 -16.23 7.44 -3.03
C LEU A 48 -15.92 8.56 -2.02
N ALA A 49 -14.65 8.78 -1.69
CA ALA A 49 -14.25 9.86 -0.79
C ALA A 49 -14.60 11.24 -1.36
N VAL A 50 -14.39 11.46 -2.66
CA VAL A 50 -14.80 12.69 -3.34
C VAL A 50 -16.32 12.84 -3.37
N LYS A 51 -17.06 11.74 -3.58
CA LYS A 51 -18.53 11.79 -3.52
C LYS A 51 -19.04 12.13 -2.12
N THR A 52 -18.38 11.66 -1.06
CA THR A 52 -18.81 11.89 0.33
C THR A 52 -18.40 13.26 0.86
N TRP A 53 -17.18 13.73 0.55
CA TRP A 53 -16.57 14.93 1.16
C TRP A 53 -16.23 16.04 0.15
N GLY A 54 -16.48 15.81 -1.14
CA GLY A 54 -16.17 16.77 -2.20
C GLY A 54 -14.66 17.02 -2.34
N ILE A 55 -14.32 18.27 -2.59
CA ILE A 55 -12.93 18.69 -2.85
C ILE A 55 -12.00 18.50 -1.66
N MET A 56 -12.53 18.48 -0.42
CA MET A 56 -11.74 18.26 0.79
C MET A 56 -10.98 16.92 0.77
N ALA A 57 -11.60 15.86 0.22
CA ALA A 57 -10.95 14.57 0.09
C ALA A 57 -9.71 14.65 -0.81
N LEU A 58 -9.80 15.38 -1.93
CA LEU A 58 -8.67 15.60 -2.83
C LEU A 58 -7.59 16.45 -2.17
N SER A 59 -7.97 17.48 -1.41
CA SER A 59 -7.01 18.31 -0.68
C SER A 59 -6.21 17.50 0.35
N LEU A 60 -6.86 16.59 1.08
CA LEU A 60 -6.18 15.71 2.04
C LEU A 60 -5.27 14.69 1.35
N ILE A 61 -5.70 14.11 0.22
CA ILE A 61 -4.85 13.22 -0.58
C ILE A 61 -3.62 13.97 -1.10
N ALA A 62 -3.81 15.18 -1.63
CA ALA A 62 -2.71 16.02 -2.09
C ALA A 62 -1.74 16.36 -0.93
N LEU A 63 -2.27 16.71 0.24
CA LEU A 63 -1.46 17.00 1.44
C LEU A 63 -0.65 15.76 1.88
N ALA A 64 -1.25 14.58 1.84
CA ALA A 64 -0.56 13.32 2.15
C ALA A 64 0.53 12.98 1.12
N LEU A 65 0.38 13.39 -0.15
CA LEU A 65 1.38 13.22 -1.19
C LEU A 65 2.56 14.20 -1.09
N VAL A 66 2.41 15.34 -0.38
CA VAL A 66 3.51 16.31 -0.18
C VAL A 66 4.79 15.66 0.36
N PRO A 67 4.79 14.95 1.51
CA PRO A 67 6.00 14.30 2.02
C PRO A 67 6.53 13.22 1.08
N VAL A 68 5.65 12.55 0.32
CA VAL A 68 6.06 11.56 -0.70
C VAL A 68 6.86 12.24 -1.80
N MET A 69 6.35 13.34 -2.35
CA MET A 69 7.05 14.11 -3.39
C MET A 69 8.38 14.66 -2.88
N PHE A 70 8.43 15.20 -1.65
CA PHE A 70 9.69 15.62 -1.04
C PHE A 70 10.69 14.46 -0.93
N THR A 71 10.23 13.28 -0.49
CA THR A 71 11.07 12.09 -0.40
C THR A 71 11.59 11.67 -1.77
N VAL A 72 10.74 11.65 -2.79
CA VAL A 72 11.11 11.33 -4.18
C VAL A 72 12.14 12.33 -4.70
N LEU A 73 11.92 13.63 -4.51
CA LEU A 73 12.85 14.68 -4.92
C LEU A 73 14.20 14.54 -4.22
N ILE A 74 14.21 14.30 -2.90
CA ILE A 74 15.44 14.04 -2.14
C ILE A 74 16.14 12.79 -2.68
N LEU A 75 15.41 11.70 -2.92
CA LEU A 75 16.00 10.45 -3.42
C LEU A 75 16.65 10.64 -4.79
N ILE A 76 15.99 11.37 -5.70
CA ILE A 76 16.55 11.72 -7.00
C ILE A 76 17.78 12.63 -6.85
N THR A 77 17.72 13.60 -5.94
CA THR A 77 18.82 14.56 -5.70
C THR A 77 20.04 13.89 -5.07
N VAL A 78 19.82 12.93 -4.17
CA VAL A 78 20.89 12.18 -3.51
C VAL A 78 21.51 11.13 -4.45
N GLY A 79 20.79 10.72 -5.50
CA GLY A 79 21.37 10.00 -6.65
C GLY A 79 22.07 8.69 -6.29
N LYS A 80 21.47 7.90 -5.39
CA LYS A 80 21.94 6.53 -5.11
C LYS A 80 21.40 5.56 -6.15
#